data_AF-A0A7C6Y7W7-F1
#
_entry.id   AF-A0A7C6Y7W7-F1
#
_cell.length_a   1.000
_cell.length_b   1.000
_cell.length_c   1.000
_cell.angle_alpha   90.00
_cell.angle_beta   90.00
_cell.angle_gamma   90.00
#
_symmetry.space_group_name_H-M   'P 1'
#
loop_
_entity.id
_entity.type
_entity.pdbx_description
1 polymer ?
#
loop_
_entity_poly.entity_id
_entity_poly.type
_entity_poly.pdbx_seq_one_letter_code
_entity_poly.pdbx_strand_id
1 'polypeptide(L)'
;DIRGMAHITGGGLPENLPRVLPPGLDFILDKRKIPVTPVFSLLQSAGNVPETDMYRTFNMGIGFVLVISPGDFASFEREMDKQGEKYFLIGEVVPGEGKVLFKQ
;
A
#
# COMPACT_ATOMS: atom_id res chain seq x y z
N ASP A 1 -5.03 -0.20 -17.53
CA ASP A 1 -4.32 1.07 -17.40
C ASP A 1 -3.79 1.23 -15.99
N ILE A 2 -2.49 1.54 -15.89
CA ILE A 2 -1.81 1.85 -14.64
C ILE A 2 -1.82 3.36 -14.48
N ARG A 3 -2.53 3.86 -13.47
CA ARG A 3 -2.74 5.28 -13.18
C ARG A 3 -1.67 5.87 -12.27
N GLY A 4 -0.87 5.04 -11.60
CA GLY A 4 0.18 5.45 -10.68
C GLY A 4 0.97 4.26 -10.15
N MET A 5 2.22 4.50 -9.76
CA MET A 5 3.14 3.47 -9.27
C MET A 5 4.04 4.03 -8.19
N ALA A 6 4.07 3.41 -7.02
CA ALA A 6 4.86 3.87 -5.88
C ALA A 6 5.81 2.77 -5.38
N HIS A 7 7.10 3.08 -5.32
CA HIS A 7 8.08 2.28 -4.58
C HIS A 7 8.06 2.68 -3.11
N ILE A 8 7.80 1.73 -2.21
CA ILE A 8 7.63 2.00 -0.78
C ILE A 8 8.99 1.88 -0.08
N THR A 9 9.54 3.03 0.27
CA THR A 9 10.89 3.16 0.85
C THR A 9 10.80 3.95 2.17
N GLY A 10 11.71 4.90 2.42
CA GLY A 10 11.63 5.80 3.57
C GLY A 10 10.30 6.55 3.59
N GLY A 11 9.71 6.69 4.78
CA GLY A 11 8.37 7.28 4.95
C GLY A 11 7.20 6.30 4.77
N GLY A 12 7.50 5.04 4.37
CA GLY A 12 6.52 3.95 4.27
C GLY A 12 5.35 4.25 3.35
N LEU A 13 4.22 3.56 3.56
CA LEU A 13 3.00 3.78 2.78
C LEU A 13 2.47 5.23 2.87
N PRO A 14 2.43 5.87 4.07
CA PRO A 14 1.83 7.20 4.21
C PRO A 14 2.52 8.30 3.41
N GLU A 15 3.85 8.26 3.27
CA GLU A 15 4.58 9.30 2.54
C GLU A 15 4.79 9.00 1.07
N ASN A 16 4.90 7.72 0.69
CA ASN A 16 5.19 7.36 -0.70
C ASN A 16 3.95 7.37 -1.58
N LEU A 17 2.77 6.96 -1.07
CA LEU A 17 1.56 6.85 -1.89
C LEU A 17 1.03 8.20 -2.39
N PRO A 18 0.93 9.28 -1.60
CA PRO A 18 0.38 10.54 -2.10
C PRO A 18 1.17 11.16 -3.26
N ARG A 19 2.44 10.79 -3.43
CA ARG A 19 3.32 11.32 -4.49
C ARG A 19 2.90 10.92 -5.91
N VAL A 20 2.04 9.92 -6.05
CA VAL A 20 1.67 9.34 -7.35
C VAL A 20 0.26 9.70 -7.80
N LEU A 21 -0.50 10.43 -6.98
CA LEU A 21 -1.84 10.89 -7.32
C LEU A 21 -1.88 12.39 -7.60
N PRO A 22 -2.79 12.86 -8.46
CA PRO A 22 -3.12 14.28 -8.53
C PRO A 22 -3.73 14.77 -7.20
N PRO A 23 -3.71 16.09 -6.94
CA PRO A 23 -4.38 16.67 -5.78
C PRO A 23 -5.88 16.37 -5.78
N GLY A 24 -6.49 16.33 -4.60
CA GLY A 24 -7.92 16.09 -4.44
C GLY A 24 -8.32 14.62 -4.30
N LEU A 25 -7.35 13.72 -4.09
CA LEU A 25 -7.58 12.28 -3.93
C LEU A 25 -6.88 11.73 -2.67
N ASP A 26 -7.54 10.81 -1.98
CA ASP A 26 -7.02 10.04 -0.85
C ASP A 26 -6.85 8.57 -1.20
N PHE A 27 -5.95 7.90 -0.48
CA PHE A 27 -5.94 6.44 -0.39
C PHE A 27 -6.68 5.98 0.86
N ILE A 28 -7.54 4.99 0.68
CA ILE A 28 -8.11 4.22 1.78
C ILE A 28 -7.55 2.81 1.72
N LEU A 29 -6.75 2.43 2.72
CA LEU A 29 -6.13 1.11 2.84
C LEU A 29 -6.83 0.28 3.92
N ASP A 30 -7.05 -1.01 3.66
CA ASP A 30 -7.52 -1.98 4.65
C ASP A 30 -6.32 -2.73 5.24
N LYS A 31 -6.01 -2.48 6.51
CA LYS A 31 -4.84 -3.08 7.17
C LYS A 31 -4.90 -4.61 7.19
N ARG A 32 -6.09 -5.21 7.21
CA ARG A 32 -6.24 -6.68 7.20
C ARG A 32 -5.84 -7.32 5.88
N LYS A 33 -5.80 -6.53 4.79
CA LYS A 33 -5.40 -6.98 3.46
C LYS A 33 -3.90 -6.82 3.21
N ILE A 34 -3.19 -6.12 4.09
CA ILE A 34 -1.74 -5.99 4.04
C ILE A 34 -1.13 -7.26 4.68
N PRO A 35 -0.16 -7.92 4.02
CA PRO A 35 0.44 -9.13 4.56
C PRO A 35 1.16 -8.83 5.88
N VAL A 36 0.90 -9.66 6.90
CA VAL A 36 1.62 -9.60 8.16
C VAL A 36 2.91 -10.39 8.03
N THR A 37 4.03 -9.69 7.83
CA THR A 37 5.34 -10.34 7.82
C THR A 37 5.90 -10.44 9.24
N PRO A 38 6.27 -11.64 9.75
CA PRO A 38 6.68 -11.83 11.15
C PRO A 38 7.81 -10.92 11.63
N VAL A 39 8.71 -10.51 10.73
CA VAL A 39 9.80 -9.58 11.04
C VAL A 39 9.29 -8.24 11.58
N PHE A 40 8.19 -7.71 11.06
CA PHE A 40 7.66 -6.42 11.51
C PHE A 40 6.98 -6.54 12.88
N SER A 41 6.29 -7.64 13.16
CA SER A 41 5.75 -7.93 14.49
C SER A 41 6.87 -8.08 15.53
N LEU A 42 7.98 -8.72 15.16
CA LEU A 42 9.17 -8.82 16.00
C LEU A 42 9.77 -7.44 16.29
N LEU A 43 10.00 -6.63 15.25
CA LEU A 43 10.54 -5.28 15.42
C LEU A 43 9.64 -4.39 16.29
N GLN A 44 8.33 -4.46 16.06
CA GLN A 44 7.35 -3.68 16.81
C GLN A 44 7.37 -4.04 18.29
N SER A 45 7.33 -5.34 18.61
CA SER A 45 7.31 -5.82 19.99
C SER A 45 8.65 -5.60 20.70
N ALA A 46 9.78 -5.90 20.04
CA ALA A 46 11.11 -5.72 20.62
C ALA A 46 11.45 -4.26 20.90
N GLY A 47 11.01 -3.33 20.04
CA GLY A 47 11.24 -1.90 20.19
C GLY A 47 10.12 -1.14 20.93
N ASN A 48 9.01 -1.81 21.28
CA ASN A 48 7.79 -1.17 21.78
C ASN A 48 7.34 0.01 20.89
N VAL A 49 7.37 -0.20 19.57
CA VAL A 49 7.13 0.85 18.56
C VAL A 49 5.63 1.01 18.33
N PRO A 50 5.09 2.25 18.36
CA PRO A 50 3.70 2.50 17.97
C PRO A 50 3.40 2.02 16.55
N GLU A 51 2.22 1.45 16.31
CA GLU A 51 1.83 0.95 14.97
C GLU A 51 1.92 2.05 13.89
N THR A 52 1.57 3.28 14.24
CA THR A 52 1.69 4.44 13.32
C THR A 52 3.11 4.67 12.85
N ASP A 53 4.09 4.46 13.73
CA ASP A 53 5.50 4.64 13.42
C ASP A 53 6.00 3.47 12.59
N MET A 54 5.52 2.25 12.85
CA MET A 54 5.80 1.08 12.00
C MET A 54 5.44 1.34 10.53
N TYR A 55 4.25 1.89 10.27
CA TYR A 55 3.80 2.21 8.90
C TYR A 55 4.51 3.42 8.27
N ARG A 56 5.03 4.36 9.07
CA ARG A 56 5.81 5.51 8.57
C ARG A 56 7.29 5.17 8.35
N THR A 57 7.82 4.16 9.02
CA THR A 57 9.23 3.80 8.92
C THR A 57 9.45 2.63 7.97
N PHE A 58 8.59 1.62 8.00
CA PHE A 58 8.74 0.39 7.24
C PHE A 58 7.71 0.27 6.12
N ASN A 59 8.02 -0.59 5.15
CA ASN A 59 7.10 -0.91 4.06
C ASN A 59 5.97 -1.88 4.47
N MET A 60 6.06 -2.46 5.68
CA MET A 60 5.07 -3.38 6.25
C MET A 60 4.72 -4.58 5.34
N GLY A 61 5.66 -5.00 4.50
CA GLY A 61 5.50 -6.14 3.58
C GLY A 61 5.05 -5.75 2.17
N ILE A 62 4.76 -4.48 1.91
CA ILE A 62 4.39 -3.97 0.59
C ILE A 62 5.54 -3.14 0.03
N GLY A 63 6.36 -3.73 -0.84
CA GLY A 63 7.49 -3.03 -1.47
C GLY A 63 7.06 -2.09 -2.61
N PHE A 64 5.97 -2.41 -3.32
CA PHE A 64 5.53 -1.64 -4.48
C PHE A 64 4.01 -1.61 -4.55
N VAL A 65 3.44 -0.47 -4.97
CA VAL A 65 1.99 -0.29 -5.13
C VAL A 65 1.68 0.20 -6.53
N LEU A 66 0.69 -0.43 -7.17
CA LEU A 66 0.13 -0.02 -8.45
C LEU A 66 -1.29 0.52 -8.23
N VAL A 67 -1.60 1.65 -8.86
CA VAL A 67 -2.96 2.19 -8.94
C VAL A 67 -3.52 1.80 -10.30
N ILE A 68 -4.60 1.01 -10.31
CA ILE A 68 -5.14 0.41 -11.53
C ILE A 68 -6.60 0.83 -11.69
N SER A 69 -7.01 1.16 -12.92
CA SER A 69 -8.42 1.41 -13.18
C SER A 69 -9.24 0.13 -12.92
N PRO A 70 -10.42 0.21 -12.28
CA PRO A 70 -11.22 -0.98 -11.99
C PRO A 70 -11.52 -1.86 -13.20
N GLY A 71 -11.71 -1.26 -14.38
CA GLY A 71 -11.98 -1.99 -15.63
C GLY A 71 -10.81 -2.83 -16.15
N ASP A 72 -9.59 -2.56 -15.68
CA ASP A 72 -8.37 -3.25 -16.13
C ASP A 72 -7.82 -4.25 -15.11
N PHE A 73 -8.44 -4.34 -13.92
CA PHE A 73 -7.94 -5.18 -12.83
C PHE A 73 -7.85 -6.65 -13.23
N ALA A 74 -8.89 -7.19 -13.90
CA ALA A 74 -8.89 -8.58 -14.36
C ALA A 74 -7.82 -8.90 -15.42
N SER A 75 -7.35 -7.90 -16.16
CA SER A 75 -6.22 -8.07 -17.10
C SER A 75 -4.89 -8.05 -16.35
N PHE A 76 -4.78 -7.20 -15.34
CA PHE A 76 -3.62 -7.16 -14.43
C PHE A 76 -3.43 -8.47 -13.68
N GLU A 77 -4.49 -9.02 -13.08
CA GLU A 77 -4.43 -10.28 -12.33
C GLU A 77 -3.86 -11.42 -13.19
N ARG A 78 -4.38 -11.58 -14.41
CA ARG A 78 -3.88 -12.59 -15.36
C ARG A 78 -2.40 -12.43 -15.68
N GLU A 79 -1.91 -11.21 -15.75
CA GLU A 79 -0.50 -10.97 -16.08
C GLU A 79 0.41 -11.27 -14.89
N MET A 80 0.01 -10.87 -13.67
CA MET A 80 0.75 -11.20 -12.46
C MET A 80 0.77 -12.72 -12.22
N ASP A 81 -0.36 -13.40 -12.43
CA ASP A 81 -0.46 -14.86 -12.27
C ASP A 81 0.47 -15.60 -13.25
N LYS A 82 0.58 -15.14 -14.50
CA LYS A 82 1.53 -15.71 -15.48
C LYS A 82 2.98 -15.54 -15.06
N GLN A 83 3.29 -14.40 -14.44
CA GLN A 83 4.65 -14.11 -13.96
C GLN A 83 4.94 -14.78 -12.60
N GLY A 84 3.92 -15.34 -11.95
CA GLY A 84 4.04 -15.96 -10.62
C GLY A 84 4.22 -14.93 -9.50
N GLU A 85 3.87 -13.67 -9.75
CA GLU A 85 4.04 -12.57 -8.81
C GLU A 85 2.89 -12.52 -7.80
N LYS A 86 3.22 -12.29 -6.53
CA LYS A 86 2.21 -12.15 -5.46
C LYS A 86 1.77 -10.70 -5.35
N TYR A 87 0.46 -10.48 -5.34
CA TYR A 87 -0.14 -9.17 -5.14
C TYR A 87 -1.29 -9.23 -4.14
N PHE A 88 -1.65 -8.06 -3.62
CA PHE A 88 -2.74 -7.88 -2.67
C PHE A 88 -3.56 -6.66 -3.06
N LEU A 89 -4.87 -6.79 -3.16
CA LEU A 89 -5.76 -5.63 -3.28
C LEU A 89 -5.91 -4.98 -1.90
N ILE A 90 -5.02 -4.04 -1.59
CA ILE A 90 -4.91 -3.45 -0.25
C ILE A 90 -5.84 -2.26 0.02
N GLY A 91 -6.48 -1.70 -1.01
CA GLY A 91 -7.27 -0.48 -0.83
C GLY A 91 -7.83 0.09 -2.13
N GLU A 92 -8.26 1.35 -2.03
CA GLU A 92 -8.89 2.10 -3.11
C GLU A 92 -8.50 3.58 -3.05
N VAL A 93 -8.68 4.29 -4.17
CA VAL A 93 -8.50 5.74 -4.26
C VAL A 93 -9.88 6.41 -4.27
N VAL A 94 -10.05 7.46 -3.48
CA VAL A 94 -11.31 8.20 -3.33
C VAL A 94 -11.08 9.71 -3.42
N PRO A 95 -12.10 10.54 -3.69
CA PRO A 95 -11.99 11.99 -3.52
C PRO A 95 -11.56 12.36 -2.09
N GLY A 96 -10.64 13.32 -1.94
CA GLY A 96 -10.05 13.66 -0.65
C GLY A 96 -9.05 14.83 -0.69
N GLU A 97 -8.09 14.81 0.24
CA GLU A 97 -7.14 15.91 0.51
C GLU A 97 -5.66 15.51 0.30
N GLY A 98 -5.36 14.35 -0.26
CA GLY A 98 -3.99 13.85 -0.44
C GLY A 98 -3.46 13.00 0.71
N LYS A 99 -4.36 12.35 1.46
CA LYS A 99 -4.06 11.57 2.67
C LYS A 99 -4.07 10.07 2.40
N VAL A 100 -3.38 9.33 3.26
CA VAL A 100 -3.51 7.87 3.37
C VAL A 100 -4.23 7.55 4.66
N LEU A 101 -5.40 6.91 4.55
CA LEU A 101 -6.26 6.54 5.65
C LEU A 101 -6.26 5.02 5.80
N PHE A 102 -6.12 4.54 7.03
CA PHE A 102 -6.14 3.11 7.34
C PHE A 102 -7.48 2.73 7.98
N LYS A 103 -8.21 1.82 7.33
CA LYS A 103 -9.39 1.13 7.89
C LYS A 103 -8.92 -0.11 8.67
N GLN A 104 -9.66 -0.43 9.73
CA GLN A 104 -9.53 -1.68 10.48
C GLN A 104 -10.38 -2.80 9.88
#